data_AF-A0A4Q6C0N2-F1
#
_entry.id   AF-A0A4Q6C0N2-F1
#
_cell.length_a   1.000
_cell.length_b   1.000
_cell.length_c   1.000
_cell.angle_alpha   90.00
_cell.angle_beta   90.00
_cell.angle_gamma   90.00
#
_symmetry.space_group_name_H-M   'P 1'
#
loop_
_entity.id
_entity.type
_entity.pdbx_description
1 polymer ?
#
loop_
_entity_poly.entity_id
_entity_poly.type
_entity_poly.pdbx_seq_one_letter_code
_entity_poly.pdbx_strand_id
1 'polypeptide(L)' 'MLAMSYRGPKRIRMIEKPMPEIEHPRDAIVRVTRACVCGSDLHLYHGLVPDTRIGSTFGHE' A
#
# COMPACT_ATOMS: atom_id res chain seq x y z
N MET A 1 -9.27 -8.65 -0.47
CA MET A 1 -7.83 -8.94 -0.36
C MET A 1 -7.25 -8.20 0.81
N LEU A 2 -6.41 -8.88 1.58
CA LEU A 2 -5.71 -8.27 2.70
C LEU A 2 -4.60 -7.34 2.19
N ALA A 3 -4.57 -6.09 2.67
CA ALA A 3 -3.57 -5.09 2.27
C ALA A 3 -3.15 -4.21 3.46
N MET A 4 -1.87 -3.80 3.47
CA MET A 4 -1.34 -2.88 4.47
C MET A 4 -1.85 -1.46 4.19
N SER A 5 -2.55 -0.85 5.15
CA SER A 5 -3.20 0.45 4.99
C SER A 5 -2.68 1.48 5.99
N TYR A 6 -2.37 2.67 5.49
CA TYR A 6 -1.97 3.84 6.28
C TYR A 6 -3.11 4.33 7.19
N ARG A 7 -2.79 4.59 8.46
CA ARG A 7 -3.73 5.13 9.47
C ARG A 7 -3.17 6.35 10.21
N GLY A 8 -2.22 7.05 9.60
CA GLY A 8 -1.52 8.20 10.17
C GLY A 8 -0.10 7.85 10.63
N PRO A 9 0.66 8.85 11.11
CA PRO A 9 2.05 8.65 11.51
C PRO A 9 2.17 7.54 12.55
N LYS A 10 3.07 6.60 12.29
CA LYS A 10 3.38 5.40 13.06
C LYS A 10 2.21 4.42 13.23
N ARG A 11 1.14 4.57 12.44
CA ARG A 11 -0.08 3.77 12.51
C ARG A 11 -0.36 3.14 11.15
N ILE A 12 -0.18 1.84 11.06
CA ILE A 12 -0.55 1.03 9.88
C ILE A 12 -1.36 -0.17 10.34
N ARG A 13 -2.27 -0.65 9.49
CA ARG A 13 -3.09 -1.82 9.80
C ARG A 13 -3.39 -2.60 8.52
N MET A 14 -3.36 -3.92 8.62
CA MET A 14 -3.91 -4.77 7.56
C MET A 14 -5.42 -4.68 7.57
N ILE A 15 -6.01 -4.43 6.40
CA ILE A 15 -7.46 -4.40 6.20
C ILE A 15 -7.83 -5.21 4.97
N GLU A 16 -9.06 -5.69 4.93
CA GLU A 16 -9.65 -6.16 3.67
C GLU A 16 -9.96 -4.98 2.75
N LYS A 17 -9.56 -5.11 1.49
CA LYS A 17 -9.87 -4.20 0.38
C LYS A 17 -10.54 -4.97 -0.77
N PRO A 18 -11.29 -4.31 -1.65
CA PRO A 18 -11.74 -4.91 -2.91
C PRO A 18 -10.56 -5.50 -3.70
N MET A 19 -10.83 -6.53 -4.50
CA MET A 19 -9.86 -6.99 -5.48
C MET A 19 -9.60 -5.86 -6.50
N PRO A 20 -8.36 -5.69 -7.00
CA PRO A 20 -8.10 -4.74 -8.07
C PRO A 20 -8.82 -5.18 -9.33
N GLU A 21 -9.19 -4.20 -10.16
CA GLU A 21 -9.80 -4.40 -11.46
C GLU A 21 -8.84 -3.90 -12.55
N ILE A 22 -9.01 -4.38 -13.77
CA ILE A 22 -8.24 -3.90 -14.93
C ILE A 22 -8.90 -2.60 -15.40
N GLU A 23 -8.16 -1.48 -15.34
CA GLU A 23 -8.66 -0.16 -15.74
C GLU A 23 -8.19 0.22 -17.15
N HIS A 24 -7.00 -0.24 -17.56
CA HIS A 24 -6.41 0.02 -18.85
C HIS A 24 -6.06 -1.30 -19.58
N PRO A 25 -6.15 -1.38 -20.93
CA PRO A 25 -5.87 -2.61 -21.69
C PRO A 25 -4.47 -3.21 -21.53
N ARG A 26 -3.55 -2.50 -20.88
CA ARG A 26 -2.16 -2.94 -20.64
C ARG A 26 -1.88 -3.30 -19.18
N ASP A 27 -2.89 -3.29 -18.32
CA ASP A 27 -2.72 -3.65 -16.92
C ASP A 27 -2.65 -5.17 -16.75
N ALA A 28 -2.07 -5.60 -15.64
CA ALA A 28 -2.08 -6.99 -15.21
C ALA A 28 -2.33 -7.05 -13.70
N ILE A 29 -3.14 -8.01 -13.28
CA ILE A 29 -3.35 -8.32 -11.87
C ILE A 29 -2.39 -9.45 -11.48
N VAL A 30 -1.53 -9.19 -10.52
CA VAL A 30 -0.51 -10.13 -10.06
C VAL A 30 -0.85 -10.65 -8.67
N ARG A 31 -0.73 -11.97 -8.48
CA ARG A 31 -0.77 -12.57 -7.14
C ARG A 31 0.58 -12.42 -6.46
N VAL A 32 0.67 -11.50 -5.52
CA VAL A 32 1.86 -11.29 -4.69
C VAL A 32 2.13 -12.51 -3.83
N THR A 33 3.32 -13.11 -3.96
CA THR A 33 3.77 -14.27 -3.15
C THR A 33 4.68 -13.85 -2.01
N ARG A 34 5.43 -12.77 -2.19
CA ARG A 34 6.35 -12.15 -1.25
C ARG A 34 6.35 -10.65 -1.48
N ALA A 35 6.62 -9.90 -0.41
CA ALA A 35 6.83 -8.47 -0.44
C ALA A 35 7.92 -8.12 0.58
N CYS A 36 8.61 -7.01 0.35
CA CYS A 36 9.65 -6.49 1.23
C CYS A 36 9.23 -5.15 1.83
N VAL A 37 9.99 -4.70 2.83
CA VAL A 37 9.88 -3.34 3.38
C VAL A 37 11.08 -2.56 2.88
N CYS A 38 10.82 -1.47 2.16
CA CYS A 38 11.85 -0.56 1.70
C CYS A 38 12.10 0.53 2.76
N GLY A 39 13.28 1.14 2.74
CA GLY A 39 13.56 2.33 3.57
C GLY A 39 12.60 3.49 3.25
N SER A 40 12.13 3.60 2.02
CA SER A 40 11.17 4.64 1.60
C SER A 40 9.77 4.45 2.23
N ASP A 41 9.37 3.21 2.55
CA ASP A 41 8.15 2.94 3.30
C ASP A 41 8.19 3.58 4.71
N LEU A 42 9.39 3.78 5.27
CA LEU A 42 9.56 4.44 6.56
C LEU A 42 9.27 5.95 6.49
N HIS A 43 9.49 6.60 5.34
CA HIS A 43 9.08 7.99 5.14
C HIS A 43 7.55 8.11 5.18
N LEU A 44 6.82 7.17 4.54
CA LEU A 44 5.36 7.08 4.63
C LEU A 44 4.91 6.77 6.07
N TYR A 45 5.53 5.79 6.72
CA TYR A 45 5.23 5.40 8.11
C TYR A 45 5.38 6.58 9.07
N HIS A 46 6.38 7.43 8.91
CA HIS A 46 6.57 8.62 9.74
C HIS A 46 5.70 9.82 9.32
N GLY A 47 4.91 9.71 8.25
CA GLY A 47 4.08 10.80 7.75
C GLY A 47 4.87 11.93 7.09
N LEU A 48 6.05 11.62 6.56
CA LEU A 48 6.97 12.58 5.93
C LEU A 48 6.76 12.72 4.42
N VAL A 49 5.92 11.88 3.83
CA VAL A 49 5.54 11.96 2.42
C VAL A 49 4.28 12.83 2.30
N PRO A 50 4.34 14.00 1.64
CA PRO A 50 3.18 14.85 1.41
C PRO A 50 2.04 14.08 0.75
N ASP A 51 0.80 14.49 1.03
CA ASP A 51 -0.42 13.89 0.47
C ASP A 51 -0.64 12.39 0.75
N THR A 52 0.07 11.81 1.71
CA THR A 52 -0.24 10.44 2.18
C THR A 52 -1.58 10.44 2.92
N ARG A 53 -2.63 9.98 2.23
CA ARG A 53 -3.99 9.92 2.78
C ARG A 53 -4.19 8.67 3.63
N ILE A 54 -4.97 8.82 4.71
CA ILE A 54 -5.47 7.67 5.47
C ILE A 54 -6.22 6.76 4.50
N GLY A 55 -5.88 5.46 4.52
CA GLY A 55 -6.42 4.48 3.58
C GLY A 55 -5.44 4.08 2.47
N SER A 56 -4.38 4.85 2.19
CA SER A 56 -3.37 4.49 1.18
C SER A 56 -2.77 3.11 1.45
N THR A 57 -2.56 2.33 0.38
CA THR A 57 -1.88 1.03 0.45
C THR A 57 -0.36 1.24 0.46
N PHE A 58 0.36 0.47 1.28
CA PHE A 58 1.83 0.48 1.34
C PHE A 58 2.44 -0.61 0.44
N GLY A 59 3.74 -0.46 0.14
CA GLY A 59 4.55 -1.46 -0.54
C GLY A 59 4.76 -1.18 -2.02
N HIS A 60 5.98 -1.44 -2.48
CA HIS A 60 6.41 -1.29 -3.87
C HIS A 60 7.54 -2.28 -4.24
N GLU A 61 7.71 -3.34 -3.43
CA GLU A 61 8.73 -4.38 -3.58
C GLU A 61 8.17 -5.76 -3.21
#